data_AF-A0A957F765-F1
#
_entry.id   AF-A0A957F765-F1
#
_cell.length_a   1.000
_cell.length_b   1.000
_cell.length_c   1.000
_cell.angle_alpha   90.00
_cell.angle_beta   90.00
_cell.angle_gamma   90.00
#
_symmetry.space_group_name_H-M   'P 1'
#
loop_
_entity.id
_entity.type
_entity.pdbx_description
1 polymer ?
#
loop_
_entity_poly.entity_id
_entity_poly.type
_entity_poly.pdbx_seq_one_letter_code
_entity_poly.pdbx_strand_id
1 'polypeptide(L)'
;MTQTVGVLPPQILLDALLAESSARHKHLCPRQVLGVRMGLFGLRLLGLMDAGYTQRFCNEQKHLLTIVETDGCGADGVSVATDSYVGRRTLRVLDFGKMAVTLVDTRGYRGQAGRRQPLRGVRIAPRPEVRDLAQVCVPDAPSRWHAYLAAYQRLPDADLLQ
;
A
#
# COMPACT_ATOMS: atom_id res chain seq x y z
N MET A 1 -12.37 6.13 -20.87
CA MET A 1 -12.24 6.54 -19.45
C MET A 1 -12.99 5.52 -18.62
N THR A 2 -12.34 4.40 -18.30
CA THR A 2 -12.96 3.32 -17.54
C THR A 2 -12.94 3.75 -16.08
N GLN A 3 -14.11 4.02 -15.51
CA GLN A 3 -14.24 4.26 -14.08
C GLN A 3 -13.75 3.00 -13.37
N THR A 4 -12.59 3.08 -12.72
CA THR A 4 -12.10 2.04 -11.83
C THR A 4 -13.00 2.06 -10.61
N VAL A 5 -14.09 1.28 -10.65
CA VAL A 5 -14.92 1.00 -9.48
C VAL A 5 -13.97 0.65 -8.34
N GLY A 6 -14.09 1.34 -7.20
CA GLY A 6 -13.22 1.15 -6.05
C GLY A 6 -13.27 -0.32 -5.63
N VAL A 7 -12.19 -1.05 -5.85
CA VAL A 7 -12.10 -2.46 -5.46
C VAL A 7 -11.47 -2.50 -4.08
N LEU A 8 -12.03 -3.33 -3.21
CA LEU A 8 -11.44 -3.70 -1.94
C LEU A 8 -10.61 -4.98 -2.16
N PRO A 9 -9.36 -5.08 -1.66
CA PRO A 9 -8.63 -6.34 -1.71
C PRO A 9 -9.42 -7.47 -1.03
N PRO A 10 -9.40 -8.71 -1.56
CA PRO A 10 -10.05 -9.85 -0.92
C PRO A 10 -9.60 -10.01 0.53
N GLN A 11 -10.55 -10.26 1.42
CA GLN A 11 -10.31 -10.30 2.87
C GLN A 11 -9.21 -11.32 3.23
N ILE A 12 -9.15 -12.46 2.55
CA ILE A 12 -8.14 -13.50 2.80
C ILE A 12 -6.69 -12.99 2.57
N LEU A 13 -6.48 -12.21 1.51
CA LEU A 13 -5.17 -11.62 1.23
C LEU A 13 -4.88 -10.50 2.23
N LEU A 14 -5.87 -9.64 2.48
CA LEU A 14 -5.71 -8.52 3.39
C LEU A 14 -5.35 -9.01 4.80
N ASP A 15 -6.10 -9.96 5.35
CA ASP A 15 -5.85 -10.53 6.68
C ASP A 15 -4.47 -11.15 6.80
N ALA A 16 -4.02 -11.90 5.79
CA ALA A 16 -2.69 -12.49 5.78
C ALA A 16 -1.58 -11.42 5.85
N LEU A 17 -1.71 -10.33 5.08
CA LEU A 17 -0.74 -9.23 5.08
C LEU A 17 -0.80 -8.40 6.36
N LEU A 18 -2.01 -8.18 6.92
CA LEU A 18 -2.18 -7.47 8.20
C LEU A 18 -1.63 -8.28 9.36
N ALA A 19 -1.81 -9.60 9.38
CA ALA A 19 -1.22 -10.49 10.37
C ALA A 19 0.32 -10.44 10.33
N GLU A 20 0.92 -10.53 9.13
CA GLU A 20 2.37 -10.45 8.97
C GLU A 20 2.93 -9.07 9.37
N SER A 21 2.23 -7.99 9.01
CA SER A 21 2.58 -6.63 9.46
C SER A 21 2.49 -6.53 10.99
N SER A 22 1.39 -7.00 11.58
CA SER A 22 1.15 -6.95 13.03
C SER A 22 2.13 -7.78 13.85
N ALA A 23 2.66 -8.88 13.31
CA ALA A 23 3.64 -9.71 14.00
C ALA A 23 4.94 -8.95 14.36
N ARG A 24 5.20 -7.81 13.73
CA ARG A 24 6.35 -6.93 14.02
C ARG A 24 6.07 -5.89 15.12
N HIS A 25 4.86 -5.88 15.67
CA HIS A 25 4.40 -4.90 16.66
C HIS A 25 3.56 -5.56 17.77
N LYS A 26 3.17 -4.76 18.78
CA LYS A 26 2.31 -5.25 19.88
C LYS A 26 0.86 -5.48 19.47
N HIS A 27 0.38 -4.73 18.48
CA HIS A 27 -1.00 -4.77 17.99
C HIS A 27 -1.07 -4.23 16.57
N LEU A 28 -2.14 -4.58 15.86
CA LEU A 28 -2.48 -3.97 14.57
C LEU A 28 -3.00 -2.56 14.77
N CYS A 29 -2.47 -1.59 14.03
CA CYS A 29 -2.92 -0.20 14.07
C CYS A 29 -3.39 0.33 12.69
N PRO A 30 -4.17 1.44 12.64
CA PRO A 30 -4.68 2.00 11.40
C PRO A 30 -3.60 2.30 10.35
N ARG A 31 -2.39 2.69 10.78
CA ARG A 31 -1.29 2.99 9.85
C ARG A 31 -0.76 1.74 9.14
N GLN A 32 -0.76 0.58 9.81
CA GLN A 32 -0.37 -0.68 9.15
C GLN A 32 -1.37 -1.06 8.06
N VAL A 33 -2.66 -0.87 8.34
CA VAL A 33 -3.72 -1.07 7.33
C VAL A 33 -3.48 -0.16 6.14
N LEU A 34 -3.28 1.15 6.36
CA LEU A 34 -2.95 2.09 5.28
C LEU A 34 -1.72 1.66 4.49
N GLY A 35 -0.65 1.24 5.17
CA GLY A 35 0.58 0.77 4.54
C GLY A 35 0.34 -0.39 3.58
N VAL A 36 -0.36 -1.44 4.06
CA VAL A 36 -0.71 -2.60 3.23
C VAL A 36 -1.57 -2.18 2.04
N ARG A 37 -2.61 -1.39 2.29
CA ARG A 37 -3.56 -0.93 1.27
C ARG A 37 -2.88 -0.08 0.19
N MET A 38 -2.01 0.86 0.56
CA MET A 38 -1.26 1.67 -0.40
C MET A 38 -0.31 0.83 -1.25
N GLY A 39 0.37 -0.15 -0.65
CA GLY A 39 1.25 -1.07 -1.38
C GLY A 39 0.49 -1.87 -2.43
N LEU A 40 -0.61 -2.51 -2.04
CA LEU A 40 -1.46 -3.28 -2.95
C LEU A 40 -2.04 -2.42 -4.08
N PHE A 41 -2.60 -1.26 -3.74
CA PHE A 41 -3.20 -0.38 -4.73
C PHE A 41 -2.16 0.14 -5.73
N GLY A 42 -0.97 0.54 -5.27
CA GLY A 42 0.11 0.97 -6.14
C GLY A 42 0.60 -0.12 -7.09
N LEU A 43 0.73 -1.38 -6.61
CA LEU A 43 1.08 -2.53 -7.45
C LEU A 43 0.05 -2.75 -8.56
N ARG A 44 -1.24 -2.64 -8.22
CA ARG A 44 -2.32 -2.73 -9.19
C ARG A 44 -2.27 -1.62 -10.24
N LEU A 45 -2.05 -0.36 -9.84
CA LEU A 45 -1.92 0.76 -10.79
C LEU A 45 -0.71 0.60 -11.73
N LEU A 46 0.37 -0.03 -11.24
CA LEU A 46 1.52 -0.38 -12.07
C LEU A 46 1.29 -1.60 -12.97
N GLY A 47 0.18 -2.33 -12.81
CA GLY A 47 -0.07 -3.57 -13.54
C GLY A 47 0.88 -4.70 -13.12
N LEU A 48 1.42 -4.64 -11.90
CA LEU A 48 2.24 -5.69 -11.28
C LEU A 48 1.38 -6.70 -10.50
N MET A 49 0.10 -6.40 -10.36
CA MET A 49 -0.91 -7.23 -9.73
C MET A 49 -2.22 -7.07 -10.51
N ASP A 50 -3.02 -8.14 -10.59
CA ASP A 50 -4.29 -8.11 -11.31
C ASP A 50 -5.35 -7.28 -10.55
N ALA A 51 -6.44 -6.93 -11.24
CA ALA A 51 -7.49 -6.06 -10.70
C ALA A 51 -8.24 -6.65 -9.50
N GLY A 52 -8.21 -7.97 -9.31
CA GLY A 52 -8.86 -8.70 -8.22
C GLY A 52 -7.92 -9.11 -7.10
N TYR A 53 -6.64 -8.73 -7.15
CA TYR A 53 -5.63 -9.11 -6.16
C TYR A 53 -5.52 -10.64 -5.96
N THR A 54 -5.62 -11.41 -7.05
CA THR A 54 -5.71 -12.88 -6.98
C THR A 54 -4.46 -13.55 -6.43
N GLN A 55 -3.30 -12.89 -6.55
CA GLN A 55 -2.03 -13.41 -6.07
C GLN A 55 -1.24 -12.35 -5.30
N ARG A 56 -0.51 -12.81 -4.27
CA ARG A 56 0.45 -11.97 -3.55
C ARG A 56 1.60 -11.59 -4.49
N PHE A 57 2.01 -10.33 -4.42
CA PHE A 57 3.18 -9.86 -5.15
C PHE A 57 4.47 -10.35 -4.50
N CYS A 58 5.44 -10.78 -5.32
CA CYS A 58 6.77 -11.17 -4.92
C CYS A 58 7.80 -10.33 -5.68
N ASN A 59 8.66 -9.60 -4.99
CA ASN A 59 9.64 -8.71 -5.61
C ASN A 59 10.96 -9.44 -5.85
N GLU A 60 10.99 -10.77 -5.96
CA GLU A 60 12.22 -11.59 -6.03
C GLU A 60 13.28 -11.05 -7.01
N GLN A 61 12.86 -10.55 -8.17
CA GLN A 61 13.75 -10.02 -9.21
C GLN A 61 14.25 -8.58 -8.94
N LYS A 62 13.87 -7.96 -7.81
CA LYS A 62 14.25 -6.60 -7.39
C LYS A 62 13.92 -5.54 -8.43
N HIS A 63 12.80 -5.72 -9.10
CA HIS A 63 12.34 -4.83 -10.13
C HIS A 63 11.41 -3.72 -9.63
N LEU A 64 10.91 -3.82 -8.40
CA LEU A 64 10.16 -2.75 -7.75
C LEU A 64 11.07 -2.00 -6.78
N LEU A 65 11.14 -0.68 -6.96
CA LEU A 65 11.69 0.24 -5.97
C LEU A 65 10.53 0.91 -5.23
N THR A 66 10.53 0.77 -3.91
CA THR A 66 9.54 1.33 -2.99
C THR A 66 10.17 2.46 -2.19
N ILE A 67 9.50 3.60 -2.10
CA ILE A 67 9.95 4.76 -1.34
C ILE A 67 8.81 5.15 -0.40
N VAL A 68 9.03 5.05 0.92
CA VAL A 68 8.07 5.53 1.92
C VAL A 68 8.47 6.92 2.39
N GLU A 69 7.47 7.78 2.60
CA GLU A 69 7.67 9.19 2.96
C GLU A 69 7.64 9.47 4.48
N THR A 70 7.61 8.41 5.28
CA THR A 70 7.70 8.40 6.75
C THR A 70 8.06 6.97 7.17
N ASP A 71 8.71 6.83 8.32
CA ASP A 71 8.95 5.54 8.95
C ASP A 71 7.76 5.09 9.84
N GLY A 72 7.97 4.03 10.64
CA GLY A 72 6.99 3.49 11.57
C GLY A 72 6.01 2.49 10.95
N CYS A 73 4.92 2.17 11.65
CA CYS A 73 4.10 0.99 11.35
C CYS A 73 3.48 0.99 9.93
N GLY A 74 3.30 2.17 9.32
CA GLY A 74 2.86 2.25 7.93
C GLY A 74 3.90 1.71 6.94
N ALA A 75 5.19 1.97 7.19
CA ALA A 75 6.27 1.44 6.38
C ALA A 75 6.35 -0.09 6.45
N ASP A 76 6.08 -0.69 7.61
CA ASP A 76 6.00 -2.15 7.77
C ASP A 76 4.84 -2.76 6.97
N GLY A 77 3.68 -2.09 6.95
CA GLY A 77 2.56 -2.49 6.08
C GLY A 77 2.92 -2.45 4.59
N VAL A 78 3.56 -1.36 4.15
CA VAL A 78 4.06 -1.22 2.76
C VAL A 78 5.05 -2.32 2.42
N SER A 79 5.99 -2.59 3.33
CA SER A 79 7.04 -3.60 3.16
C SER A 79 6.47 -4.99 2.89
N VAL A 80 5.49 -5.41 3.69
CA VAL A 80 4.78 -6.69 3.54
C VAL A 80 4.03 -6.79 2.21
N ALA A 81 3.26 -5.75 1.87
CA ALA A 81 2.43 -5.76 0.66
C ALA A 81 3.26 -5.76 -0.63
N THR A 82 4.45 -5.15 -0.60
CA THR A 82 5.30 -4.95 -1.78
C THR A 82 6.54 -5.85 -1.82
N ASP A 83 6.70 -6.75 -0.84
CA ASP A 83 7.90 -7.57 -0.64
C ASP A 83 9.20 -6.74 -0.75
N SER A 84 9.19 -5.57 -0.11
CA SER A 84 10.26 -4.58 -0.25
C SER A 84 10.72 -4.08 1.11
N TYR A 85 12.00 -4.26 1.40
CA TYR A 85 12.57 -3.87 2.69
C TYR A 85 13.99 -3.33 2.52
N VAL A 86 14.43 -2.53 3.51
CA VAL A 86 15.70 -1.79 3.47
C VAL A 86 16.88 -2.73 3.22
N GLY A 87 16.94 -3.86 3.95
CA GLY A 87 18.00 -4.86 3.80
C GLY A 87 18.11 -5.46 2.40
N ARG A 88 17.01 -5.52 1.64
CA ARG A 88 17.01 -6.01 0.24
C ARG A 88 17.39 -4.94 -0.78
N ARG A 89 17.53 -3.69 -0.32
CA ARG A 89 17.76 -2.49 -1.13
C ARG A 89 16.62 -2.19 -2.11
N THR A 90 15.43 -2.75 -1.90
CA THR A 90 14.22 -2.46 -2.68
C THR A 90 13.30 -1.44 -2.02
N LEU A 91 13.49 -1.13 -0.73
CA LEU A 91 12.81 -0.03 -0.04
C LEU A 91 13.78 1.09 0.36
N ARG A 92 13.33 2.34 0.28
CA ARG A 92 13.98 3.54 0.84
C ARG A 92 12.99 4.28 1.74
N VAL A 93 13.50 4.82 2.84
CA VAL A 93 12.77 5.76 3.69
C VAL A 93 13.31 7.15 3.36
N LEU A 94 12.44 8.02 2.84
CA LEU A 94 12.73 9.44 2.66
C LEU A 94 11.75 10.20 3.53
N ASP A 95 12.16 10.50 4.76
CA ASP A 95 11.22 11.00 5.76
C ASP A 95 10.85 12.46 5.51
N PHE A 96 9.61 12.67 5.08
CA PHE A 96 8.96 13.97 4.94
C PHE A 96 7.81 14.13 5.95
N GLY A 97 7.64 13.19 6.88
CA GLY A 97 6.51 13.12 7.80
C GLY A 97 5.16 12.84 7.12
N LYS A 98 5.16 12.32 5.88
CA LYS A 98 3.94 12.10 5.09
C LYS A 98 3.60 10.62 5.03
N MET A 99 2.33 10.29 5.31
CA MET A 99 1.83 8.94 5.06
C MET A 99 1.60 8.77 3.55
N ALA A 100 2.65 8.40 2.84
CA ALA A 100 2.60 8.15 1.41
C ALA A 100 3.68 7.14 1.00
N VAL A 101 3.46 6.51 -0.15
CA VAL A 101 4.43 5.61 -0.77
C VAL A 101 4.53 5.92 -2.26
N THR A 102 5.75 5.93 -2.77
CA THR A 102 6.02 5.94 -4.21
C THR A 102 6.55 4.56 -4.62
N LEU A 103 5.91 3.95 -5.61
CA LEU A 103 6.30 2.67 -6.19
C LEU A 103 6.81 2.91 -7.61
N VAL A 104 7.96 2.36 -7.96
CA VAL A 104 8.59 2.51 -9.27
C VAL A 104 8.94 1.15 -9.86
N ASP A 105 8.39 0.85 -11.04
CA ASP A 105 8.77 -0.32 -11.83
C ASP A 105 10.05 -0.02 -12.62
N THR A 106 11.11 -0.77 -12.29
CA THR A 106 12.46 -0.61 -12.83
C THR A 106 12.81 -1.61 -13.94
N ARG A 107 11.86 -2.47 -14.38
CA ARG A 107 12.10 -3.44 -15.47
C ARG A 107 12.62 -2.76 -16.75
N GLY A 108 12.03 -1.63 -17.12
CA GLY A 108 12.41 -0.84 -18.30
C GLY A 108 13.83 -0.23 -18.24
N TYR A 109 14.39 -0.07 -17.04
CA TYR A 109 15.75 0.42 -16.83
C TYR A 109 16.81 -0.69 -16.91
N ARG A 110 16.42 -1.94 -16.63
CA ARG A 110 17.31 -3.12 -16.60
C ARG A 110 17.35 -3.91 -17.93
N GLY A 111 16.57 -3.50 -18.94
CA GLY A 111 16.46 -4.16 -20.24
C GLY A 111 17.61 -3.89 -21.21
N GLN A 112 18.00 -4.95 -21.93
CA GLN A 112 19.12 -5.07 -22.86
C GLN A 112 19.21 -3.95 -23.92
N ALA A 113 20.45 -3.54 -24.22
CA ALA A 113 20.93 -2.83 -25.40
C ALA A 113 19.87 -2.16 -26.31
N GLY A 114 19.62 -0.85 -26.08
CA GLY A 114 19.23 0.05 -27.17
C GLY A 114 17.84 0.69 -27.12
N ARG A 115 16.89 0.24 -26.27
CA ARG A 115 15.61 0.94 -26.07
C ARG A 115 15.25 1.08 -24.59
N ARG A 116 15.58 2.24 -24.00
CA ARG A 116 15.10 2.62 -22.66
C ARG A 116 13.59 2.84 -22.72
N GLN A 117 12.82 1.98 -22.04
CA GLN A 117 11.43 2.31 -21.74
C GLN A 117 11.39 3.33 -20.59
N PRO A 118 10.44 4.27 -20.58
CA PRO A 118 10.28 5.18 -19.47
C PRO A 118 9.95 4.40 -18.20
N LEU A 119 10.56 4.81 -17.08
CA LEU A 119 10.19 4.29 -15.76
C LEU A 119 8.72 4.62 -15.49
N ARG A 120 7.97 3.64 -14.99
CA ARG A 120 6.59 3.85 -14.54
C ARG A 120 6.60 3.95 -13.03
N GLY A 121 6.07 5.05 -12.51
CA GLY A 121 5.96 5.29 -11.08
C GLY A 121 4.57 5.78 -10.71
N VAL A 122 4.11 5.39 -9.52
CA VAL A 122 2.88 5.89 -8.91
C VAL A 122 3.17 6.31 -7.48
N ARG A 123 2.57 7.41 -7.04
CA ARG A 123 2.62 7.86 -5.66
C ARG A 123 1.22 7.75 -5.08
N ILE A 124 1.10 7.03 -3.97
CA ILE A 124 -0.16 6.77 -3.30
C ILE A 124 -0.14 7.45 -1.93
N ALA A 125 -1.24 8.10 -1.56
CA ALA A 125 -1.48 8.63 -0.23
C ALA A 125 -2.93 8.39 0.20
N PRO A 126 -3.24 8.39 1.51
CA PRO A 126 -4.63 8.44 1.96
C PRO A 126 -5.31 9.72 1.46
N ARG A 127 -6.61 9.63 1.15
CA ARG A 127 -7.40 10.82 0.86
C ARG A 127 -7.53 11.69 2.11
N PRO A 128 -7.52 13.03 1.99
CA PRO A 128 -7.63 13.93 3.15
C PRO A 128 -8.89 13.67 3.97
N GLU A 129 -9.99 13.32 3.31
CA GLU A 129 -11.31 13.16 3.90
C GLU A 129 -11.51 11.81 4.60
N VAL A 130 -10.55 10.88 4.49
CA VAL A 130 -10.74 9.49 4.97
C VAL A 130 -10.98 9.41 6.48
N ARG A 131 -10.44 10.36 7.26
CA ARG A 131 -10.63 10.39 8.72
C ARG A 131 -12.06 10.73 9.09
N ASP A 132 -12.69 11.62 8.35
CA ASP A 132 -14.08 12.01 8.57
C ASP A 132 -14.99 10.89 8.07
N LEU A 133 -14.69 10.34 6.90
CA LEU A 133 -15.41 9.19 6.35
C LEU A 133 -15.38 7.97 7.29
N ALA A 134 -14.25 7.68 7.92
CA ALA A 134 -14.13 6.56 8.85
C ALA A 134 -15.06 6.68 10.07
N GLN A 135 -15.33 7.89 10.55
CA GLN A 135 -16.27 8.13 11.65
C GLN A 135 -17.71 7.92 11.19
N VAL A 136 -18.03 8.31 9.96
CA VAL A 136 -19.35 8.07 9.36
C VAL A 136 -19.58 6.57 9.10
N CYS A 137 -18.56 5.85 8.65
CA CYS A 137 -18.65 4.41 8.38
C CYS A 137 -18.75 3.54 9.64
N VAL A 138 -18.21 4.01 10.77
CA VAL A 138 -18.17 3.26 12.03
C VAL A 138 -18.54 4.18 13.20
N PRO A 139 -19.81 4.65 13.27
CA PRO A 139 -20.23 5.67 14.23
C PRO A 139 -20.18 5.17 15.68
N ASP A 140 -20.41 3.87 15.90
CA ASP A 140 -20.43 3.24 17.22
C ASP A 140 -19.03 2.79 17.70
N ALA A 141 -17.96 3.24 17.04
CA ALA A 141 -16.60 2.89 17.45
C ALA A 141 -16.25 3.51 18.82
N PRO A 142 -15.60 2.75 19.72
CA PRO A 142 -15.22 3.26 21.05
C PRO A 142 -14.30 4.48 21.04
N SER A 143 -13.57 4.69 19.95
CA SER A 143 -12.75 5.88 19.74
C SER A 143 -12.46 6.10 18.25
N ARG A 144 -11.95 7.29 17.90
CA ARG A 144 -11.49 7.58 16.52
C ARG A 144 -10.48 6.56 16.01
N TRP A 145 -9.60 6.07 16.89
CA TRP A 145 -8.61 5.06 16.54
C TRP A 145 -9.26 3.74 16.10
N HIS A 146 -10.30 3.29 16.82
CA HIS A 146 -11.05 2.08 16.47
C HIS A 146 -11.86 2.28 15.18
N ALA A 147 -12.45 3.47 14.99
CA ALA A 147 -13.14 3.83 13.74
C ALA A 147 -12.19 3.72 12.55
N TYR A 148 -10.99 4.30 12.66
CA TYR A 148 -9.97 4.25 11.61
C TYR A 148 -9.51 2.82 11.33
N LEU A 149 -9.24 2.04 12.38
CA LEU A 149 -8.79 0.66 12.23
C LEU A 149 -9.83 -0.18 11.48
N ALA A 150 -11.11 -0.06 11.84
CA ALA A 150 -12.18 -0.83 11.21
C ALA A 150 -12.50 -0.32 9.79
N ALA A 151 -12.60 1.00 9.61
CA ALA A 151 -12.97 1.60 8.32
C ALA A 151 -11.90 1.36 7.25
N TYR A 152 -10.61 1.53 7.55
CA TYR A 152 -9.55 1.39 6.54
C TYR A 152 -9.40 -0.04 6.02
N GLN A 153 -9.92 -1.04 6.76
CA GLN A 153 -9.97 -2.44 6.30
C GLN A 153 -11.12 -2.70 5.33
N ARG A 154 -12.13 -1.83 5.27
CA ARG A 154 -13.40 -2.07 4.56
C ARG A 154 -13.71 -1.04 3.47
N LEU A 155 -13.14 0.16 3.58
CA LEU A 155 -13.32 1.20 2.58
C LEU A 155 -12.73 0.75 1.24
N PRO A 156 -13.43 0.96 0.11
CA PRO A 156 -12.87 0.78 -1.23
C PRO A 156 -11.61 1.63 -1.45
N ASP A 157 -10.71 1.18 -2.34
CA ASP A 157 -9.48 1.94 -2.62
C ASP A 157 -9.74 3.38 -3.06
N ALA A 158 -10.80 3.62 -3.86
CA ALA A 158 -11.16 4.95 -4.36
C ALA A 158 -11.62 5.94 -3.26
N ASP A 159 -12.11 5.42 -2.15
CA ASP A 159 -12.54 6.23 -1.00
C ASP A 159 -11.41 6.40 0.02
N LEU A 160 -10.47 5.46 0.03
CA LEU A 160 -9.34 5.41 0.97
C LEU A 160 -8.11 6.16 0.47
N LEU A 161 -7.79 6.03 -0.82
CA LEU A 161 -6.49 6.37 -1.41
C LEU A 161 -6.61 7.27 -2.65
N GLN A 162 -5.53 7.99 -2.95
CA GLN A 162 -5.32 8.80 -4.16
C GLN A 162 -3.89 8.69 -4.66
#